data_AF-A0A9R0P1L2-F1
#
_entry.id   AF-A0A9R0P1L2-F1
#
_cell.length_a   1.000
_cell.length_b   1.000
_cell.length_c   1.000
_cell.angle_alpha   90.00
_cell.angle_beta   90.00
_cell.angle_gamma   90.00
#
_symmetry.space_group_name_H-M   'P 1'
#
loop_
_entity.id
_entity.type
_entity.pdbx_description
1 polymer ?
#
loop_
_entity_poly.entity_id
_entity_poly.type
_entity_poly.pdbx_seq_one_letter_code
_entity_poly.pdbx_strand_id
1 'polypeptide(L)'
;MLFERRSLSAVIGLRLADGREVVVKARENEGRAAACVEAQARLAQRGFPCPRPLTPVTAVGTLAVHAEEFLPGGEMLRGGSPDVAVRYAAVFARLVSELTEVDVEPPLPNPRWARWDHTDPGLWPSTGFLDERGPERGACGW
;
A
#
# COMPACT_ATOMS: atom_id res chain seq x y z
N MET A 1 18.69 12.75 1.98
CA MET A 1 17.72 11.68 2.30
C MET A 1 17.00 12.06 3.59
N LEU A 2 15.68 11.92 3.66
CA LEU A 2 14.84 12.29 4.80
C LEU A 2 14.62 11.10 5.75
N PHE A 3 14.30 9.93 5.18
CA PHE A 3 14.14 8.68 5.91
C PHE A 3 14.23 7.48 4.94
N GLU A 4 14.39 6.29 5.51
CA GLU A 4 14.28 5.01 4.81
C GLU A 4 13.52 4.01 5.68
N ARG A 5 12.62 3.24 5.09
CA ARG A 5 11.91 2.12 5.72
C ARG A 5 11.85 0.94 4.76
N ARG A 6 12.07 -0.26 5.28
CA ARG A 6 12.00 -1.51 4.52
C ARG A 6 11.05 -2.50 5.18
N SER A 7 10.14 -3.05 4.38
CA SER A 7 9.27 -4.17 4.72
C SER A 7 9.03 -4.98 3.44
N LEU A 8 7.79 -5.09 2.96
CA LEU A 8 7.47 -5.63 1.63
C LEU A 8 7.96 -4.73 0.47
N SER A 9 8.25 -3.46 0.77
CA SER A 9 8.84 -2.49 -0.15
C SER A 9 9.95 -1.73 0.57
N ALA A 10 10.90 -1.18 -0.18
CA ALA A 10 11.76 -0.10 0.27
C ALA A 10 11.05 1.24 0.00
N VAL A 11 10.96 2.09 1.02
CA VAL A 11 10.34 3.42 0.97
C VAL A 11 11.37 4.44 1.41
N ILE A 12 11.71 5.36 0.52
CA ILE A 12 12.80 6.33 0.72
C ILE A 12 12.23 7.74 0.57
N GLY A 13 12.30 8.53 1.64
CA GLY A 13 12.01 9.96 1.59
C GLY A 13 13.22 10.74 1.09
N LEU A 14 13.05 11.60 0.08
CA LEU A 14 14.10 12.39 -0.54
C LEU A 14 13.73 13.87 -0.58
N ARG A 15 14.74 14.73 -0.50
CA ARG A 15 14.64 16.14 -0.90
C ARG A 15 15.39 16.29 -2.22
N LEU A 16 14.70 16.78 -3.24
CA LEU A 16 15.26 17.04 -4.57
C LEU A 16 16.08 18.34 -4.57
N ALA A 17 16.87 18.57 -5.61
CA ALA A 17 17.71 19.77 -5.75
C ALA A 17 16.88 21.07 -5.81
N ASP A 18 15.63 20.99 -6.28
CA ASP A 18 14.66 22.09 -6.30
C ASP A 18 13.94 22.31 -4.95
N GLY A 19 14.33 21.57 -3.91
CA GLY A 19 13.78 21.67 -2.56
C GLY A 19 12.54 20.83 -2.30
N ARG A 20 11.88 20.26 -3.34
CA ARG A 20 10.70 19.41 -3.17
C ARG A 20 11.02 18.15 -2.38
N GLU A 21 10.10 17.75 -1.52
CA GLU A 21 10.16 16.47 -0.80
C GLU A 21 9.29 15.44 -1.50
N VAL A 22 9.85 14.25 -1.72
CA VAL A 22 9.18 13.15 -2.43
C VAL A 22 9.43 11.83 -1.72
N VAL A 23 8.58 10.85 -1.99
CA VAL A 23 8.78 9.47 -1.55
C VAL A 23 9.01 8.59 -2.78
N VAL A 24 10.11 7.83 -2.78
CA VAL A 24 10.37 6.78 -3.76
C VAL A 24 10.02 5.44 -3.13
N LYS A 25 9.18 4.66 -3.81
CA LYS A 25 8.82 3.30 -3.41
C LYS A 25 9.40 2.32 -4.42
N ALA A 26 10.12 1.32 -3.92
CA ALA A 26 10.68 0.23 -4.71
C ALA A 26 10.26 -1.11 -4.12
N ARG A 27 9.81 -2.04 -4.95
CA ARG A 27 9.35 -3.39 -4.56
C ARG A 27 9.65 -4.38 -5.66
N GLU A 28 9.69 -5.67 -5.34
CA GLU A 28 9.78 -6.70 -6.39
C GLU A 28 8.66 -6.51 -7.42
N ASN A 29 9.03 -6.60 -8.70
CA ASN A 29 8.11 -6.40 -9.80
C ASN A 29 7.25 -7.65 -10.02
N GLU A 30 6.15 -7.73 -9.29
CA GLU A 30 5.16 -8.80 -9.41
C GLU A 30 4.05 -8.46 -10.43
N GLY A 31 4.23 -7.46 -11.31
CA GLY A 31 3.26 -7.10 -12.36
C GLY A 31 2.10 -6.18 -11.94
N ARG A 32 1.95 -5.91 -10.63
CA ARG A 32 0.76 -5.22 -10.06
C ARG A 32 0.90 -3.72 -9.91
N ALA A 33 2.14 -3.24 -9.84
CA ALA A 33 2.44 -1.89 -9.40
C ALA A 33 1.82 -0.82 -10.30
N ALA A 34 1.82 -1.02 -11.62
CA ALA A 34 1.28 -0.06 -12.58
C ALA A 34 -0.23 0.17 -12.38
N ALA A 35 -1.01 -0.91 -12.30
CA ALA A 35 -2.45 -0.85 -12.03
C ALA A 35 -2.76 -0.16 -10.68
N CYS A 36 -2.02 -0.52 -9.63
CA CYS A 36 -2.20 0.11 -8.31
C CYS A 36 -1.88 1.62 -8.33
N VAL A 37 -0.81 2.02 -9.03
CA VAL A 37 -0.40 3.43 -9.14
C VAL A 37 -1.39 4.23 -9.99
N GLU A 38 -1.95 3.65 -11.04
CA GLU A 38 -3.02 4.29 -11.82
C GLU A 38 -4.27 4.49 -10.95
N ALA A 39 -4.72 3.47 -10.22
CA ALA A 39 -5.85 3.61 -9.31
C ALA A 39 -5.62 4.71 -8.25
N GLN A 40 -4.42 4.76 -7.66
CA GLN A 40 -4.02 5.82 -6.72
C GLN A 40 -4.04 7.21 -7.39
N ALA A 41 -3.56 7.34 -8.63
CA ALA A 41 -3.60 8.59 -9.37
C ALA A 41 -5.04 9.06 -9.61
N ARG A 42 -5.95 8.15 -9.99
CA ARG A 42 -7.37 8.46 -10.21
C ARG A 42 -8.08 8.90 -8.94
N LEU A 43 -7.81 8.23 -7.82
CA LEU A 43 -8.31 8.63 -6.51
C LEU A 43 -7.80 10.00 -6.09
N ALA A 44 -6.49 10.27 -6.23
CA ALA A 44 -5.90 11.56 -5.92
C ALA A 44 -6.49 12.70 -6.77
N GLN A 45 -6.72 12.44 -8.07
CA GLN A 45 -7.38 13.40 -8.98
C GLN A 45 -8.82 13.72 -8.56
N ARG A 46 -9.52 12.76 -7.93
CA ARG A 46 -10.88 12.93 -7.40
C ARG A 46 -10.92 13.52 -5.98
N GLY A 47 -9.77 13.83 -5.38
CA GLY A 47 -9.68 14.42 -4.05
C GLY A 47 -9.75 13.41 -2.90
N PHE A 48 -9.52 12.10 -3.17
CA PHE A 48 -9.27 11.15 -2.09
C PHE A 48 -7.95 11.50 -1.39
N PRO A 49 -7.88 11.49 -0.04
CA PRO A 49 -6.70 11.93 0.70
C PRO A 49 -5.59 10.86 0.67
N CYS A 50 -4.93 10.74 -0.49
CA CYS A 50 -3.77 9.87 -0.70
C CYS A 50 -2.65 10.65 -1.42
N PRO A 51 -1.37 10.22 -1.28
CA PRO A 51 -0.27 10.84 -2.02
C PRO A 51 -0.49 10.76 -3.53
N ARG A 52 -0.30 11.85 -4.27
CA ARG A 52 -0.37 11.80 -5.73
C ARG A 52 0.91 11.16 -6.29
N PRO A 53 0.81 10.16 -7.19
CA PRO A 53 1.98 9.69 -7.93
C PRO A 53 2.58 10.81 -8.76
N LEU A 54 3.90 10.94 -8.75
CA LEU A 54 4.68 11.93 -9.50
C LEU A 54 5.31 11.33 -10.76
N THR A 55 5.52 10.01 -10.77
CA THR A 55 6.06 9.27 -11.92
C THR A 55 5.19 8.05 -12.19
N PRO A 56 5.18 7.54 -13.43
CA PRO A 56 4.74 6.17 -13.66
C PRO A 56 5.66 5.18 -12.95
N VAL A 57 5.24 3.91 -12.90
CA VAL A 57 6.10 2.80 -12.48
C VAL A 57 7.16 2.54 -13.54
N THR A 58 8.41 2.48 -13.12
CA THR A 58 9.56 2.13 -13.97
C THR A 58 10.23 0.88 -13.42
N ALA A 59 10.66 -0.02 -14.31
CA ALA A 59 11.44 -1.19 -13.93
C ALA A 59 12.92 -0.81 -13.73
N VAL A 60 13.49 -1.19 -12.59
CA VAL A 60 14.92 -1.04 -12.27
C VAL A 60 15.45 -2.38 -11.78
N GLY A 61 16.12 -3.14 -12.66
CA GLY A 61 16.45 -4.53 -12.40
C GLY A 61 15.18 -5.36 -12.17
N THR A 62 15.09 -6.05 -11.03
CA THR A 62 13.89 -6.82 -10.64
C THR A 62 12.81 -5.97 -9.97
N LEU A 63 13.08 -4.68 -9.73
CA LEU A 63 12.20 -3.82 -8.94
C LEU A 63 11.24 -3.01 -9.82
N ALA A 64 10.01 -2.85 -9.36
CA ALA A 64 9.09 -1.81 -9.79
C ALA A 64 9.26 -0.59 -8.88
N VAL A 65 9.54 0.57 -9.48
CA VAL A 65 9.87 1.81 -8.77
C VAL A 65 8.99 2.96 -9.23
N HIS A 66 8.43 3.73 -8.31
CA HIS A 66 7.77 5.01 -8.61
C HIS A 66 8.05 6.05 -7.52
N ALA A 67 7.87 7.33 -7.86
CA ALA A 67 7.87 8.43 -6.92
C ALA A 67 6.46 9.00 -6.72
N GLU A 68 6.15 9.45 -5.52
CA GLU A 68 4.90 10.10 -5.14
C GLU A 68 5.17 11.30 -4.22
N GLU A 69 4.15 12.14 -4.03
CA GLU A 69 4.22 13.26 -3.12
C GLU A 69 4.59 12.81 -1.70
N PHE A 70 5.43 13.58 -1.04
CA PHE A 70 5.57 13.48 0.40
C PHE A 70 4.44 14.27 1.07
N LEU A 71 3.59 13.59 1.85
CA LEU A 71 2.57 14.22 2.67
C LEU A 71 3.05 14.26 4.12
N PRO A 72 3.55 15.41 4.62
CA PRO A 72 3.95 15.53 6.01
C PRO A 72 2.72 15.57 6.92
N GLY A 73 2.81 14.85 8.04
CA GLY A 73 1.82 14.94 9.13
C GLY A 73 0.84 13.77 9.20
N GLY A 74 -0.20 13.98 10.01
CA GLY A 74 -1.12 12.93 10.44
C GLY A 74 -0.58 12.13 11.62
N GLU A 75 -1.46 11.78 12.56
CA GLU A 75 -1.14 10.85 13.63
C GLU A 75 -1.80 9.51 13.31
N MET A 76 -1.02 8.43 13.34
CA MET A 76 -1.57 7.10 13.21
C MET A 76 -2.46 6.80 14.42
N LEU A 77 -3.74 6.57 14.19
CA LEU A 77 -4.66 6.07 15.21
C LEU A 77 -4.22 4.66 15.59
N ARG A 78 -3.69 4.51 16.81
CA ARG A 78 -3.22 3.23 17.35
C ARG A 78 -4.30 2.59 18.23
N GLY A 79 -4.20 1.27 18.41
CA GLY A 79 -5.08 0.50 19.28
C GLY A 79 -6.18 -0.25 18.52
N GLY A 80 -6.89 -1.13 19.23
CA GLY A 80 -7.91 -2.01 18.67
C GLY A 80 -9.32 -1.80 19.24
N SER A 81 -9.62 -0.61 19.76
CA SER A 81 -10.96 -0.34 20.30
C SER A 81 -12.01 -0.31 19.17
N PRO A 82 -13.29 -0.58 19.48
CA PRO A 82 -14.38 -0.48 18.50
C PRO A 82 -14.42 0.89 17.81
N ASP A 83 -14.18 1.98 18.53
CA ASP A 83 -14.16 3.34 17.96
C ASP A 83 -13.06 3.53 16.91
N VAL A 84 -11.87 2.94 17.14
CA VAL A 84 -10.78 2.95 16.16
C VAL A 84 -11.17 2.13 14.95
N ALA A 85 -11.74 0.94 15.14
CA ALA A 85 -12.21 0.10 14.04
C ALA A 85 -13.27 0.79 13.16
N VAL A 86 -14.24 1.49 13.76
CA VAL A 86 -15.26 2.25 13.04
C VAL A 86 -14.65 3.36 12.17
N ARG A 87 -13.63 4.06 12.67
CA ARG A 87 -12.93 5.10 11.89
C ARG A 87 -12.19 4.52 10.68
N TYR A 88 -11.49 3.39 10.86
CA TYR A 88 -10.86 2.70 9.75
C TYR A 88 -11.88 2.17 8.74
N ALA A 89 -13.00 1.61 9.21
CA ALA A 89 -14.08 1.12 8.37
C ALA A 89 -14.68 2.25 7.52
N ALA A 90 -14.86 3.46 8.07
CA ALA A 90 -15.35 4.61 7.32
C ALA A 90 -14.42 5.02 6.17
N VAL A 91 -13.10 5.05 6.42
CA VAL A 91 -12.11 5.35 5.37
C VAL A 91 -12.06 4.24 4.32
N PHE A 92 -12.12 2.97 4.74
CA PHE A 92 -12.15 1.83 3.83
C PHE A 92 -13.41 1.80 2.97
N ALA A 93 -14.58 2.05 3.56
CA ALA A 93 -15.84 2.13 2.82
C ALA A 93 -15.82 3.24 1.77
N ARG A 94 -15.27 4.42 2.13
CA ARG A 94 -15.07 5.52 1.17
C ARG A 94 -14.12 5.11 0.04
N LEU A 95 -12.98 4.49 0.37
CA LEU A 95 -12.01 4.02 -0.62
C LEU A 95 -12.65 3.05 -1.62
N VAL A 96 -13.36 2.03 -1.11
CA VAL A 96 -14.03 1.04 -1.96
C VAL A 96 -15.10 1.70 -2.83
N SER A 97 -15.91 2.60 -2.27
CA SER A 97 -16.93 3.33 -3.02
C SER A 97 -16.35 4.22 -4.11
N GLU A 98 -15.21 4.87 -3.89
CA GLU A 98 -14.61 5.73 -4.93
C GLU A 98 -13.93 4.90 -6.03
N LEU A 99 -13.44 3.70 -5.68
CA LEU A 99 -12.83 2.75 -6.62
C LEU A 99 -13.84 2.06 -7.53
N THR A 100 -15.13 1.97 -7.19
CA THR A 100 -16.14 1.39 -8.11
C THR A 100 -16.23 2.15 -9.43
N GLU A 101 -15.94 3.44 -9.39
CA GLU A 101 -15.96 4.34 -10.54
C GLU A 101 -14.58 4.47 -11.22
N VAL A 102 -13.59 3.66 -10.82
CA VAL A 102 -12.23 3.67 -11.36
C VAL A 102 -12.01 2.44 -12.23
N ASP A 103 -11.91 2.65 -13.54
CA ASP A 103 -11.57 1.61 -14.51
C ASP A 103 -10.05 1.54 -14.72
N VAL A 104 -9.44 0.44 -14.27
CA VAL A 104 -8.02 0.13 -14.42
C VAL A 104 -7.86 -1.37 -14.66
N GLU A 105 -6.78 -1.76 -15.33
CA GLU A 105 -6.41 -3.18 -15.44
C GLU A 105 -6.38 -3.82 -14.04
N PRO A 106 -7.01 -4.99 -13.84
CA PRO A 106 -6.96 -5.68 -12.56
C PRO A 106 -5.51 -5.89 -12.08
N PRO A 107 -5.17 -5.57 -10.82
CA PRO A 107 -3.82 -5.70 -10.30
C PRO A 107 -3.48 -7.16 -9.98
N LEU A 108 -3.37 -7.97 -11.03
CA LEU A 108 -3.06 -9.40 -10.97
C LEU A 108 -1.55 -9.67 -11.06
N PRO A 109 -1.07 -10.77 -10.43
CA PRO A 109 -1.82 -11.77 -9.65
C PRO A 109 -2.30 -11.23 -8.30
N ASN A 110 -3.16 -11.95 -7.58
CA ASN A 110 -3.56 -11.50 -6.24
C ASN A 110 -2.36 -11.40 -5.27
N PRO A 111 -2.36 -10.41 -4.33
CA PRO A 111 -1.30 -10.31 -3.33
C PRO A 111 -1.14 -11.59 -2.53
N ARG A 112 0.10 -11.96 -2.21
CA ARG A 112 0.45 -13.18 -1.46
C ARG A 112 -0.36 -13.36 -0.17
N TRP A 113 -0.65 -12.28 0.56
CA TRP A 113 -1.41 -12.30 1.81
C TRP A 113 -2.92 -12.40 1.65
N ALA A 114 -3.46 -12.17 0.45
CA ALA A 114 -4.88 -12.30 0.16
C ALA A 114 -5.20 -13.56 -0.64
N ARG A 115 -4.38 -13.87 -1.66
CA ARG A 115 -4.51 -14.95 -2.69
C ARG A 115 -5.80 -15.77 -2.60
N TRP A 116 -6.95 -15.11 -2.77
CA TRP A 116 -8.26 -15.76 -2.64
C TRP A 116 -8.51 -16.76 -3.78
N ASP A 117 -7.69 -16.69 -4.81
CA ASP A 117 -7.60 -17.57 -5.97
C ASP A 117 -6.67 -18.78 -5.75
N HIS A 118 -6.22 -19.05 -4.51
CA HIS A 118 -5.39 -20.21 -4.23
C HIS A 118 -6.15 -21.52 -4.41
N THR A 119 -5.42 -22.56 -4.84
CA THR A 119 -5.95 -23.93 -4.98
C THR A 119 -5.48 -24.86 -3.87
N ASP A 120 -4.71 -24.34 -2.91
CA ASP A 120 -4.23 -25.09 -1.74
C ASP A 120 -5.40 -25.57 -0.86
N PRO A 121 -5.26 -26.70 -0.15
CA PRO A 121 -6.27 -27.14 0.82
C PRO A 121 -6.47 -26.12 1.96
N GLY A 122 -7.73 -25.80 2.27
CA GLY A 122 -8.09 -24.89 3.36
C GLY A 122 -8.77 -23.60 2.88
N LEU A 123 -9.23 -22.79 3.83
CA LEU A 123 -9.91 -21.51 3.53
C LEU A 123 -8.93 -20.36 3.26
N TRP A 124 -7.70 -20.47 3.75
CA TRP A 124 -6.68 -19.44 3.67
C TRP A 124 -5.42 -19.98 2.98
N PRO A 125 -4.74 -19.17 2.15
CA PRO A 125 -3.53 -19.60 1.48
C PRO A 125 -2.40 -19.81 2.49
N SER A 126 -1.55 -20.81 2.27
CA SER A 126 -0.31 -20.91 3.05
C SER A 126 0.63 -19.78 2.67
N THR A 127 1.10 -19.02 3.66
CA THR A 127 1.97 -17.86 3.44
C THR A 127 3.21 -17.94 4.31
N GLY A 128 4.11 -18.89 4.02
CA GLY A 128 5.27 -19.25 4.85
C GLY A 128 5.91 -18.07 5.60
N PHE A 129 6.40 -17.05 4.89
CA PHE A 129 7.02 -15.87 5.52
C PHE A 129 6.12 -15.06 6.48
N LEU A 130 4.82 -14.96 6.20
CA LEU A 130 3.85 -14.28 7.07
C LEU A 130 3.43 -15.18 8.23
N ASP A 131 3.29 -16.48 8.00
CA ASP A 131 2.92 -17.47 9.01
C ASP A 131 4.05 -17.64 10.05
N GLU A 132 5.31 -17.53 9.62
CA GLU A 132 6.51 -17.58 10.46
C GLU A 132 6.66 -16.32 11.33
N ARG A 133 6.16 -15.17 10.85
CA ARG A 133 6.00 -13.96 11.65
C ARG A 133 4.71 -14.09 12.47
N GLY A 134 4.74 -14.92 13.51
CA GLY A 134 3.66 -14.97 14.49
C GLY A 134 3.27 -13.55 14.94
N PRO A 135 2.02 -13.32 15.37
CA PRO A 135 1.54 -11.98 15.72
C PRO A 135 2.55 -11.32 16.66
N GLU A 136 3.03 -10.13 16.30
CA GLU A 136 3.89 -9.36 17.20
C GLU A 136 3.19 -9.33 18.57
N ARG A 137 3.88 -9.82 19.61
CA ARG A 137 3.33 -9.97 20.96
C ARG A 137 2.91 -8.61 21.50
N GLY A 138 1.67 -8.25 21.19
CA GLY A 138 0.87 -7.18 21.75
C GLY A 138 -0.61 -7.58 21.72
N ALA A 139 -0.88 -8.89 21.73
CA ALA A 139 -2.21 -9.45 21.69
C ALA A 139 -2.97 -9.03 22.95
N CYS A 140 -4.11 -8.39 22.71
CA CYS A 140 -5.29 -8.45 23.55
C CYS A 140 -5.34 -9.76 24.33
N GLY A 141 -5.21 -9.65 25.65
CA GLY A 141 -5.81 -10.63 26.54
C GLY A 141 -7.33 -10.49 26.44
N TRP A 142 -8.00 -11.62 26.31
CA TRP A 142 -9.38 -11.75 26.76
C TRP A 142 -9.42 -11.60 28.28
#